data_AF-A0A9D3QAI6-F1
#
_entry.id   AF-A0A9D3QAI6-F1
#
_cell.length_a   1.000
_cell.length_b   1.000
_cell.length_c   1.000
_cell.angle_alpha   90.00
_cell.angle_beta   90.00
_cell.angle_gamma   90.00
#
_symmetry.space_group_name_H-M   'P 1'
#
loop_
_entity.id
_entity.type
_entity.pdbx_description
1 polymer ?
#
loop_
_entity_poly.entity_id
_entity_poly.type
_entity_poly.pdbx_seq_one_letter_code
_entity_poly.pdbx_strand_id
1 'polypeptide(L)' 'MAQRNATAQGTAKLGKVFNDPIHGHMEMHPLLVLIIDTPHFQRLRYIKQLGAGYFVYPGASHNRLSTLLGLRTWLED' A
#
# COMPACT_ATOMS: atom_id res chain seq x y z
N MET A 1 37.71 18.76 23.15
CA MET A 1 37.75 17.28 23.29
C MET A 1 36.33 16.76 23.11
N ALA A 2 36.17 15.50 22.65
CA ALA A 2 34.97 14.65 22.52
C ALA A 2 33.62 15.13 23.14
N GLN A 3 32.41 14.79 22.69
CA GLN A 3 31.81 14.03 21.55
C GLN A 3 30.29 14.40 21.57
N ARG A 4 29.34 13.93 20.73
CA ARG A 4 29.28 12.87 19.70
C ARG A 4 28.24 13.25 18.63
N ASN A 5 28.17 12.48 17.54
CA ASN A 5 27.18 12.63 16.47
C ASN A 5 25.74 12.35 16.93
N ALA A 6 24.79 13.23 16.59
CA ALA A 6 23.35 12.94 16.60
C ALA A 6 22.87 12.53 15.19
N THR A 7 23.47 11.47 14.64
CA THR A 7 22.94 10.81 13.44
C THR A 7 21.74 9.91 13.80
N ALA A 8 20.85 9.71 12.84
CA ALA A 8 19.72 8.76 12.88
C ALA A 8 18.55 9.07 13.85
N GLN A 9 17.70 10.02 13.43
CA GLN A 9 16.25 9.97 13.70
C GLN A 9 15.48 9.96 12.36
N GLY A 10 15.92 9.09 11.44
CA GLY A 10 15.09 8.72 10.29
C GLY A 10 13.94 7.88 10.83
N THR A 11 12.73 8.44 10.88
CA THR A 11 11.56 7.78 11.46
C THR A 11 11.29 6.47 10.73
N ALA A 12 11.64 5.34 11.34
CA ALA A 12 11.10 4.05 10.96
C ALA A 12 9.60 4.13 11.24
N LYS A 13 8.80 4.44 10.19
CA LYS A 13 7.33 4.34 10.26
C LYS A 13 7.02 2.97 10.86
N LEU A 14 6.29 2.91 11.98
CA LEU A 14 5.80 1.63 12.47
C LEU A 14 5.03 0.92 11.34
N GLY A 15 5.10 -0.42 11.32
CA GLY A 15 4.36 -1.23 10.36
C GLY A 15 2.91 -0.80 10.32
N LYS A 16 2.37 -0.59 9.12
CA LYS A 16 1.04 0.01 8.96
C LYS A 16 0.03 -1.09 8.68
N VAL A 17 -0.98 -1.20 9.54
CA VAL A 17 -2.12 -2.09 9.32
C VAL A 17 -3.04 -1.46 8.28
N PHE A 18 -3.34 -2.20 7.22
CA PHE A 18 -4.39 -1.88 6.25
C PHE A 18 -5.55 -2.86 6.43
N ASN A 19 -6.78 -2.36 6.34
CA ASN A 19 -7.97 -3.20 6.33
C ASN A 19 -8.47 -3.30 4.87
N ASP A 20 -8.60 -4.52 4.37
CA ASP A 20 -9.11 -4.83 3.03
C ASP A 20 -10.26 -5.87 3.14
N PRO A 21 -11.37 -5.71 2.40
CA PRO A 21 -12.53 -6.60 2.53
C PRO A 21 -12.31 -8.05 2.05
N ILE A 22 -11.21 -8.34 1.35
CA ILE A 22 -10.86 -9.70 0.89
C ILE A 22 -9.86 -10.34 1.86
N HIS A 23 -8.87 -9.57 2.35
CA HIS A 23 -7.75 -10.08 3.15
C HIS A 23 -7.85 -9.78 4.65
N GLY A 24 -8.84 -8.99 5.07
CA GLY A 24 -8.95 -8.51 6.45
C GLY A 24 -7.82 -7.54 6.81
N HIS A 25 -7.19 -7.77 7.98
CA HIS A 25 -6.11 -6.92 8.49
C HIS A 25 -4.75 -7.38 7.97
N MET A 26 -4.15 -6.59 7.09
CA MET A 26 -2.82 -6.81 6.53
C MET A 26 -1.79 -5.89 7.19
N GLU A 27 -0.79 -6.44 7.86
CA GLU A 27 0.35 -5.66 8.37
C GLU A 27 1.39 -5.44 7.27
N MET A 28 1.77 -4.18 7.01
CA MET A 28 2.77 -3.87 5.98
C MET A 28 4.09 -3.40 6.59
N HIS A 29 5.18 -4.04 6.13
CA HIS A 29 6.54 -3.68 6.50
C HIS A 29 6.84 -2.19 6.19
N PRO A 30 7.59 -1.45 7.03
CA PRO A 30 7.84 -0.02 6.86
C PRO A 30 8.36 0.40 5.49
N LEU A 31 9.20 -0.43 4.86
CA LEU A 31 9.71 -0.19 3.50
C LEU A 31 8.60 -0.22 2.44
N LEU A 32 7.63 -1.13 2.54
CA LEU A 32 6.48 -1.18 1.64
C LEU A 32 5.63 0.09 1.80
N VAL A 33 5.41 0.55 3.04
CA VAL A 33 4.65 1.78 3.31
C VAL A 33 5.31 2.99 2.64
N LEU A 34 6.64 3.07 2.64
CA LEU A 34 7.37 4.13 1.94
C LEU A 34 7.19 4.06 0.41
N ILE A 35 7.23 2.87 -0.19
CA ILE A 35 6.98 2.68 -1.63
C ILE A 35 5.53 3.04 -1.98
N ILE A 36 4.57 2.58 -1.18
CA ILE A 36 3.15 2.85 -1.37
C ILE A 36 2.84 4.34 -1.29
N ASP A 37 3.49 5.09 -0.39
CA ASP A 37 3.31 6.53 -0.24
C ASP A 37 3.99 7.37 -1.36
N THR A 38 4.66 6.76 -2.33
CA THR A 38 5.17 7.48 -3.51
C THR A 38 4.04 7.94 -4.45
N PRO A 39 4.17 9.10 -5.13
CA PRO A 39 3.12 9.61 -6.03
C PRO A 39 2.84 8.67 -7.21
N HIS A 40 3.86 7.94 -7.69
CA HIS A 40 3.72 6.95 -8.75
C HIS A 40 2.84 5.77 -8.33
N PHE A 41 2.96 5.29 -7.10
CA PHE A 41 2.15 4.18 -6.57
C PHE A 41 0.74 4.65 -6.16
N GLN A 42 0.63 5.84 -5.56
CA GLN A 42 -0.68 6.45 -5.23
C GLN A 42 -1.54 6.72 -6.49
N ARG A 43 -0.95 6.96 -7.66
CA ARG A 43 -1.67 7.07 -8.94
C ARG A 43 -2.58 5.86 -9.23
N LEU A 44 -2.22 4.67 -8.75
CA LEU A 44 -2.98 3.43 -8.93
C LEU A 44 -4.34 3.43 -8.19
N ARG A 45 -4.60 4.41 -7.31
CA ARG A 45 -5.93 4.66 -6.74
C ARG A 45 -6.95 5.16 -7.77
N TYR A 46 -6.51 5.84 -8.82
CA TYR A 46 -7.39 6.44 -9.82
C TYR A 46 -7.65 5.54 -11.03
N ILE A 47 -6.99 4.38 -11.10
CA ILE A 47 -7.16 3.42 -12.19
C ILE A 47 -8.10 2.29 -11.72
N LYS A 48 -9.28 2.20 -12.33
CA LYS A 48 -10.23 1.08 -12.11
C LYS A 48 -9.61 -0.22 -12.60
N GLN A 49 -9.76 -1.31 -11.85
CA GLN A 49 -9.23 -2.62 -12.22
C GLN A 49 -9.77 -3.09 -13.57
N LEU A 50 -11.10 -2.94 -13.76
CA LEU A 50 -11.84 -3.42 -14.93
C LEU A 50 -12.17 -2.30 -15.94
N GLY A 51 -11.61 -1.09 -15.74
CA GLY A 51 -11.82 0.06 -16.65
C GLY A 51 -13.30 0.33 -16.93
N ALA A 52 -13.70 0.21 -18.20
CA ALA A 52 -15.08 0.39 -18.65
C ALA A 52 -16.07 -0.63 -18.07
N GLY A 53 -15.60 -1.78 -17.56
CA GLY A 53 -16.44 -2.76 -16.87
C GLY A 53 -17.20 -2.20 -15.66
N TYR A 54 -16.71 -1.10 -15.06
CA TYR A 54 -17.42 -0.35 -14.02
C TYR A 54 -18.78 0.21 -14.47
N PHE A 55 -18.93 0.57 -15.75
CA PHE A 55 -20.19 1.09 -16.29
C PHE A 55 -21.25 -0.01 -16.54
N VAL A 56 -20.82 -1.27 -16.67
CA VAL A 56 -21.71 -2.44 -16.83
C VAL A 56 -22.00 -3.09 -15.48
N TYR A 57 -20.99 -3.16 -14.60
CA TYR A 57 -21.08 -3.77 -13.28
C TYR A 57 -20.74 -2.71 -12.21
N PRO A 58 -21.73 -2.09 -11.54
CA PRO A 58 -21.44 -1.07 -10.53
C PRO A 58 -20.65 -1.60 -9.33
N GLY A 59 -20.69 -2.92 -9.07
CA GLY A 59 -19.83 -3.60 -8.09
C GLY A 59 -18.35 -3.69 -8.48
N ALA A 60 -17.99 -3.46 -9.75
CA ALA A 60 -16.60 -3.43 -10.23
C ALA A 60 -15.88 -2.10 -9.90
N SER A 61 -16.13 -1.57 -8.71
CA SER A 61 -15.62 -0.27 -8.25
C SER A 61 -14.16 -0.28 -7.78
N HIS A 62 -13.57 -1.47 -7.65
CA HIS A 62 -12.21 -1.68 -7.13
C HIS A 62 -11.11 -1.11 -8.04
N ASN A 63 -10.03 -0.63 -7.42
CA ASN A 63 -8.94 0.09 -8.08
C ASN A 63 -7.68 -0.79 -8.14
N ARG A 64 -6.77 -0.51 -9.08
CA ARG A 64 -5.52 -1.29 -9.25
C ARG A 64 -4.68 -1.37 -7.97
N LEU A 65 -4.72 -0.34 -7.11
CA LEU A 65 -4.00 -0.35 -5.83
C LEU A 65 -4.48 -1.48 -4.90
N SER A 66 -5.78 -1.60 -4.63
CA SER A 66 -6.28 -2.61 -3.67
C SER A 66 -5.97 -4.03 -4.17
N THR A 67 -6.14 -4.29 -5.46
CA THR A 67 -5.79 -5.58 -6.08
C THR A 67 -4.31 -5.93 -5.91
N LEU A 68 -3.40 -4.96 -6.06
CA LEU A 68 -1.96 -5.20 -5.91
C LEU A 68 -1.55 -5.41 -4.44
N LEU A 69 -2.20 -4.73 -3.49
CA LEU A 69 -1.97 -4.96 -2.06
C LEU A 69 -2.45 -6.36 -1.66
N GLY A 70 -3.58 -6.82 -2.18
CA GLY A 70 -4.08 -8.19 -1.96
C GLY A 70 -3.22 -9.26 -2.62
N LEU A 71 -2.75 -9.05 -3.85
CA LEU A 71 -1.81 -9.95 -4.53
C LEU A 71 -0.49 -10.12 -3.76
N ARG A 72 0.00 -9.06 -3.12
CA ARG A 72 1.19 -9.12 -2.25
C ARG A 72 0.99 -10.05 -1.07
N THR A 73 -0.21 -10.09 -0.47
CA THR A 73 -0.52 -11.01 0.64
C THR A 73 -0.60 -12.45 0.15
N TRP A 74 -1.30 -12.71 -0.96
CA TRP A 74 -1.39 -14.05 -1.60
C TRP A 74 -0.05 -14.67 -2.03
N LEU A 75 1.03 -13.90 -2.14
CA LEU A 75 2.36 -14.38 -2.55
C LEU A 75 3.31 -14.65 -1.37
N GLU A 76 2.86 -14.41 -0.14
CA GLU A 76 3.64 -14.63 1.09
C GLU A 76 3.11 -15.80 1.95
N ASP A 77 1.99 -16.41 1.54
CA ASP A 77 1.40 -17.65 2.10
C ASP A 77 1.88 -18.91 1.34
#